data_AF-A0A9X2MQE8-F1
#
_entry.id   AF-A0A9X2MQE8-F1
#
_cell.length_a   1.000
_cell.length_b   1.000
_cell.length_c   1.000
_cell.angle_alpha   90.00
_cell.angle_beta   90.00
_cell.angle_gamma   90.00
#
_symmetry.space_group_name_H-M   'P 1'
#
loop_
_entity.id
_entity.type
_entity.pdbx_description
1 polymer ?
#
loop_
_entity_poly.entity_id
_entity_poly.type
_entity_poly.pdbx_seq_one_letter_code
_entity_poly.pdbx_strand_id
1 'polypeptide(L)'
;MGTKFGNVHVKTNEREAVLTAIRSMMDERTVSLPHVEGFESLMIQANLSKKVFYIAEYKPGWISILNDWFGWGESEAFGEELSSHVKWPVFTVSYFDDDLFELNIYENGSHVTGQLWCSGETRAVYELDDKEADISVLSSILGHEHIQELDEIIETENCEEAIDKLQELIQVPLWIHSDWFQDMDEQELIDQYTRYDFNKVG
;
A
#
# COMPACT_ATOMS: atom_id res chain seq x y z
N MET A 1 13.57 -11.77 -13.11
CA MET A 1 12.31 -11.04 -12.92
C MET A 1 12.41 -10.51 -11.52
N GLY A 2 12.57 -9.20 -11.35
CA GLY A 2 12.64 -8.68 -10.00
C GLY A 2 11.24 -8.54 -9.40
N THR A 3 11.24 -8.22 -8.12
CA THR A 3 10.07 -8.26 -7.25
C THR A 3 9.29 -6.96 -7.38
N LYS A 4 7.98 -7.06 -7.60
CA LYS A 4 7.10 -5.88 -7.67
C LYS A 4 5.95 -6.11 -6.74
N PHE A 5 5.77 -5.20 -5.80
CA PHE A 5 4.67 -5.27 -4.87
C PHE A 5 4.35 -3.89 -4.33
N GLY A 6 3.20 -3.76 -3.69
CA GLY A 6 2.82 -2.55 -2.99
C GLY A 6 1.96 -2.85 -1.79
N ASN A 7 1.88 -1.88 -0.89
CA ASN A 7 1.14 -1.98 0.35
C ASN A 7 0.33 -0.70 0.57
N VAL A 8 -0.74 -0.82 1.33
CA VAL A 8 -1.61 0.31 1.65
C VAL A 8 -1.71 0.44 3.16
N HIS A 9 -1.52 1.65 3.67
CA HIS A 9 -1.52 1.92 5.10
C HIS A 9 -2.46 3.07 5.42
N VAL A 10 -3.25 2.94 6.48
CA VAL A 10 -4.17 3.98 6.94
C VAL A 10 -3.78 4.41 8.34
N LYS A 11 -3.53 5.70 8.55
CA LYS A 11 -3.17 6.24 9.87
C LYS A 11 -4.41 6.39 10.76
N THR A 12 -4.87 5.29 11.34
CA THR A 12 -6.02 5.26 12.27
C THR A 12 -5.99 4.05 13.22
N ASN A 13 -6.75 4.16 14.32
CA ASN A 13 -7.07 3.05 15.22
C ASN A 13 -8.47 2.45 14.95
N GLU A 14 -9.23 2.96 13.98
CA GLU A 14 -10.61 2.53 13.68
C GLU A 14 -10.63 1.38 12.64
N ARG A 15 -10.11 0.20 13.01
CA ARG A 15 -10.04 -0.98 12.10
C ARG A 15 -11.35 -1.34 11.43
N GLU A 16 -12.43 -1.39 12.20
CA GLU A 16 -13.75 -1.76 11.66
C GLU A 16 -14.25 -0.76 10.60
N ALA A 17 -13.88 0.52 10.71
CA ALA A 17 -14.22 1.52 9.69
C ALA A 17 -13.50 1.24 8.37
N VAL A 18 -12.20 0.90 8.44
CA VAL A 18 -11.41 0.52 7.26
C VAL A 18 -11.93 -0.77 6.64
N LEU A 19 -12.21 -1.80 7.44
CA LEU A 19 -12.80 -3.05 6.93
C LEU A 19 -14.16 -2.84 6.26
N THR A 20 -14.98 -1.94 6.82
CA THR A 20 -16.28 -1.59 6.25
C THR A 20 -16.12 -0.87 4.91
N ALA A 21 -15.16 0.06 4.81
CA ALA A 21 -14.83 0.74 3.56
C ALA A 21 -14.38 -0.25 2.48
N ILE A 22 -13.42 -1.12 2.79
CA ILE A 22 -12.95 -2.16 1.87
C ILE A 22 -14.10 -3.06 1.40
N ARG A 23 -14.98 -3.48 2.32
CA ARG A 23 -16.16 -4.29 1.96
C ARG A 23 -17.07 -3.56 0.97
N SER A 24 -17.36 -2.29 1.22
CA SER A 24 -18.19 -1.46 0.32
C SER A 24 -17.60 -1.39 -1.09
N MET A 25 -16.29 -1.13 -1.19
CA MET A 25 -15.57 -1.10 -2.47
C MET A 25 -15.66 -2.45 -3.21
N MET A 26 -15.59 -3.56 -2.48
CA MET A 26 -15.65 -4.90 -3.07
C MET A 26 -17.07 -5.31 -3.50
N ASP A 27 -18.09 -4.80 -2.82
CA ASP A 27 -19.51 -5.06 -3.12
C ASP A 27 -19.96 -4.34 -4.39
N GLU A 28 -19.53 -3.10 -4.60
CA GLU A 28 -19.78 -2.31 -5.83
C GLU A 28 -19.19 -2.98 -7.08
N ARG A 29 -18.17 -3.83 -6.90
CA ARG A 29 -17.49 -4.57 -7.97
C ARG A 29 -18.09 -5.96 -8.24
N THR A 30 -19.20 -6.32 -7.59
CA THR A 30 -19.77 -7.68 -7.70
C THR A 30 -20.61 -7.83 -8.96
N VAL A 31 -19.97 -8.35 -10.02
CA VAL A 31 -20.68 -8.82 -11.21
C VAL A 31 -21.25 -10.21 -10.93
N SER A 32 -22.55 -10.39 -11.13
CA SER A 32 -23.21 -11.71 -11.11
C SER A 32 -22.44 -12.68 -12.01
N LEU A 33 -21.86 -13.74 -11.44
CA LEU A 33 -21.04 -14.70 -12.19
C LEU A 33 -21.92 -15.71 -12.95
N PRO A 34 -21.96 -15.70 -14.30
CA PRO A 34 -22.47 -16.83 -15.05
C PRO A 34 -21.55 -18.05 -14.88
N HIS A 35 -22.10 -19.26 -15.03
CA HIS A 35 -21.30 -20.48 -15.05
C HIS A 35 -20.60 -20.55 -16.41
N VAL A 36 -19.27 -20.30 -16.45
CA VAL A 36 -18.51 -20.32 -17.70
C VAL A 36 -17.27 -21.19 -17.57
N GLU A 37 -17.00 -21.98 -18.60
CA GLU A 37 -15.80 -22.82 -18.75
C GLU A 37 -14.74 -22.10 -19.60
N GLY A 38 -13.46 -22.44 -19.42
CA GLY A 38 -12.35 -21.89 -20.23
C GLY A 38 -11.69 -20.64 -19.64
N PHE A 39 -11.12 -19.75 -20.47
CA PHE A 39 -10.35 -18.57 -20.05
C PHE A 39 -11.15 -17.63 -19.11
N GLU A 40 -12.47 -17.58 -19.27
CA GLU A 40 -13.34 -16.80 -18.40
C GLU A 40 -13.33 -17.27 -16.94
N SER A 41 -13.14 -18.57 -16.69
CA SER A 41 -13.02 -19.09 -15.32
C SER A 41 -11.72 -18.65 -14.65
N LEU A 42 -10.64 -18.49 -15.42
CA LEU A 42 -9.36 -17.94 -14.93
C LEU A 42 -9.50 -16.45 -14.58
N MET A 43 -10.21 -15.68 -15.41
CA MET A 43 -10.50 -14.26 -15.13
C MET A 43 -11.37 -14.09 -13.88
N ILE A 44 -12.33 -15.00 -13.68
CA ILE A 44 -13.15 -15.03 -12.45
C ILE A 44 -12.27 -15.34 -11.24
N GLN A 45 -11.43 -16.37 -11.30
CA GLN A 45 -10.53 -16.72 -10.20
C GLN A 45 -9.56 -15.58 -9.85
N ALA A 46 -8.99 -14.91 -10.86
CA ALA A 46 -8.16 -13.73 -10.68
C ALA A 46 -8.91 -12.60 -9.95
N ASN A 47 -10.15 -12.31 -10.37
CA ASN A 47 -10.99 -11.32 -9.70
C ASN A 47 -11.36 -11.71 -8.27
N LEU A 48 -11.55 -13.01 -7.98
CA LEU A 48 -11.81 -13.47 -6.61
C LEU A 48 -10.56 -13.27 -5.73
N SER A 49 -9.37 -13.57 -6.22
CA SER A 49 -8.13 -13.34 -5.44
C SER A 49 -7.90 -11.86 -5.09
N LYS A 50 -8.34 -10.91 -5.95
CA LYS A 50 -8.31 -9.47 -5.65
C LYS A 50 -9.13 -9.06 -4.43
N LYS A 51 -10.08 -9.91 -3.99
CA LYS A 51 -10.93 -9.66 -2.82
C LYS A 51 -10.41 -10.32 -1.53
N VAL A 52 -9.18 -10.84 -1.55
CA VAL A 52 -8.51 -11.41 -0.36
C VAL A 52 -7.46 -10.42 0.12
N PHE A 53 -7.58 -9.96 1.36
CA PHE A 53 -6.67 -9.00 1.97
C PHE A 53 -6.06 -9.55 3.25
N TYR A 54 -4.86 -9.10 3.57
CA TYR A 54 -4.20 -9.38 4.84
C TYR A 54 -4.03 -8.08 5.60
N ILE A 55 -4.58 -8.00 6.80
CA ILE A 55 -4.70 -6.74 7.53
C ILE A 55 -4.10 -6.88 8.93
N ALA A 56 -3.21 -5.96 9.28
CA ALA A 56 -2.56 -5.86 10.58
C ALA A 56 -2.73 -4.46 11.19
N GLU A 57 -2.67 -4.38 12.52
CA GLU A 57 -2.70 -3.13 13.27
C GLU A 57 -1.34 -2.88 13.93
N TYR A 58 -0.78 -1.70 13.70
CA TYR A 58 0.49 -1.26 14.26
C TYR A 58 0.30 -0.04 15.16
N LYS A 59 1.15 0.08 16.19
CA LYS A 59 1.18 1.26 17.06
C LYS A 59 2.19 2.28 16.51
N PRO A 60 1.91 3.59 16.56
CA PRO A 60 0.73 4.23 17.18
C PRO A 60 -0.39 4.54 16.18
N GLY A 61 -1.23 3.55 15.84
CA GLY A 61 -2.49 3.77 15.12
C GLY A 61 -2.33 3.74 13.62
N TRP A 62 -1.89 2.58 13.13
CA TRP A 62 -1.77 2.27 11.71
C TRP A 62 -2.50 0.97 11.41
N ILE A 63 -3.15 0.93 10.26
CA ILE A 63 -3.70 -0.29 9.68
C ILE A 63 -2.96 -0.55 8.39
N SER A 64 -2.22 -1.64 8.32
CA SER A 64 -1.54 -2.09 7.10
C SER A 64 -2.41 -3.10 6.37
N ILE A 65 -2.51 -2.95 5.05
CA ILE A 65 -3.34 -3.74 4.16
C ILE A 65 -2.45 -4.27 3.04
N LEU A 66 -2.37 -5.59 2.93
CA LEU A 66 -1.66 -6.28 1.86
C LEU A 66 -2.66 -7.02 0.97
N ASN A 67 -2.31 -7.18 -0.30
CA ASN A 67 -3.06 -7.96 -1.28
C ASN A 67 -2.08 -8.48 -2.32
N ASP A 68 -2.26 -9.72 -2.78
CA ASP A 68 -1.37 -10.37 -3.76
C ASP A 68 -1.34 -9.64 -5.12
N TRP A 69 -2.29 -8.74 -5.37
CA TRP A 69 -2.38 -7.93 -6.58
C TRP A 69 -1.87 -6.50 -6.43
N PHE A 70 -1.43 -6.11 -5.24
CA PHE A 70 -0.83 -4.80 -5.08
C PHE A 70 0.57 -4.83 -5.69
N GLY A 71 0.69 -4.09 -6.79
CA GLY A 71 1.94 -3.71 -7.41
C GLY A 71 1.91 -2.22 -7.72
N TRP A 72 2.90 -1.78 -8.49
CA TRP A 72 3.01 -0.41 -8.92
C TRP A 72 1.89 -0.02 -9.90
N GLY A 73 1.06 0.93 -9.48
CA GLY A 73 -0.16 1.39 -10.15
C GLY A 73 -1.43 0.82 -9.49
N GLU A 74 -1.40 -0.45 -9.07
CA GLU A 74 -2.56 -1.08 -8.43
C GLU A 74 -2.77 -0.64 -6.98
N SER A 75 -1.68 -0.48 -6.21
CA SER A 75 -1.78 -0.04 -4.81
C SER A 75 -2.28 1.40 -4.71
N GLU A 76 -1.84 2.26 -5.62
CA GLU A 76 -2.22 3.66 -5.80
C GLU A 76 -3.71 3.78 -6.14
N ALA A 77 -4.17 3.03 -7.14
CA ALA A 77 -5.58 3.03 -7.53
C ALA A 77 -6.49 2.56 -6.39
N PHE A 78 -6.05 1.54 -5.63
CA PHE A 78 -6.79 1.09 -4.45
C PHE A 78 -6.77 2.14 -3.33
N GLY A 79 -5.63 2.76 -3.05
CA GLY A 79 -5.49 3.75 -1.98
C GLY A 79 -6.27 5.03 -2.25
N GLU A 80 -6.27 5.50 -3.50
CA GLU A 80 -7.10 6.61 -3.94
C GLU A 80 -8.59 6.32 -3.69
N GLU A 81 -9.09 5.17 -4.16
CA GLU A 81 -10.47 4.76 -3.93
C GLU A 81 -10.77 4.62 -2.43
N LEU A 82 -9.93 3.92 -1.67
CA LEU A 82 -10.12 3.74 -0.22
C LEU A 82 -10.20 5.09 0.50
N SER A 83 -9.36 6.06 0.12
CA SER A 83 -9.35 7.40 0.72
C SER A 83 -10.66 8.18 0.50
N SER A 84 -11.48 7.79 -0.47
CA SER A 84 -12.82 8.36 -0.66
C SER A 84 -13.88 7.76 0.28
N HIS A 85 -13.61 6.57 0.83
CA HIS A 85 -14.50 5.85 1.75
C HIS A 85 -14.08 5.98 3.22
N VAL A 86 -12.87 6.50 3.50
CA VAL A 86 -12.37 6.73 4.86
C VAL A 86 -12.05 8.20 5.09
N LYS A 87 -12.08 8.64 6.36
CA LYS A 87 -11.80 10.04 6.75
C LYS A 87 -10.32 10.32 7.06
N TRP A 88 -9.45 9.32 6.92
CA TRP A 88 -8.02 9.41 7.28
C TRP A 88 -7.14 9.39 6.05
N PRO A 89 -5.92 9.94 6.15
CA PRO A 89 -4.90 9.77 5.13
C PRO A 89 -4.66 8.29 4.83
N VAL A 90 -4.63 7.97 3.54
CA VAL A 90 -4.26 6.65 3.02
C VAL A 90 -2.91 6.77 2.34
N PHE A 91 -1.95 5.99 2.82
CA PHE A 91 -0.62 5.88 2.29
C PHE A 91 -0.59 4.66 1.37
N THR A 92 0.01 4.80 0.19
CA THR A 92 0.35 3.65 -0.64
C THR A 92 1.85 3.67 -0.83
N VAL A 93 2.44 2.48 -0.75
CA VAL A 93 3.85 2.27 -1.06
C VAL A 93 3.95 1.24 -2.16
N SER A 94 4.82 1.49 -3.12
CA SER A 94 5.07 0.60 -4.26
C SER A 94 6.56 0.40 -4.45
N TYR A 95 6.91 -0.82 -4.79
CA TYR A 95 8.27 -1.29 -4.99
C TYR A 95 8.41 -1.88 -6.37
N PHE A 96 9.55 -1.61 -6.99
CA PHE A 96 9.93 -2.25 -8.23
C PHE A 96 11.41 -2.59 -8.20
N ASP A 97 11.68 -3.89 -8.09
CA ASP A 97 12.99 -4.46 -7.91
C ASP A 97 13.71 -3.76 -6.73
N ASP A 98 15.02 -3.53 -6.82
CA ASP A 98 15.80 -2.82 -5.81
C ASP A 98 16.06 -1.36 -6.24
N ASP A 99 15.41 -0.91 -7.32
CA ASP A 99 15.76 0.33 -8.02
C ASP A 99 14.79 1.49 -7.75
N LEU A 100 13.60 1.17 -7.23
CA LEU A 100 12.52 2.13 -7.12
C LEU A 100 11.64 1.87 -5.90
N PHE A 101 11.39 2.96 -5.18
CA PHE A 101 10.42 3.04 -4.11
C PHE A 101 9.54 4.27 -4.32
N GLU A 102 8.22 4.08 -4.32
CA GLU A 102 7.27 5.18 -4.43
C GLU A 102 6.36 5.21 -3.20
N LEU A 103 6.20 6.40 -2.63
CA LEU A 103 5.21 6.70 -1.60
C LEU A 103 4.17 7.65 -2.18
N ASN A 104 2.90 7.38 -1.92
CA ASN A 104 1.80 8.29 -2.19
C ASN A 104 0.89 8.45 -0.98
N ILE A 105 0.28 9.63 -0.86
CA ILE A 105 -0.72 9.93 0.14
C ILE A 105 -1.97 10.46 -0.53
N TYR A 106 -3.10 9.88 -0.15
CA TYR A 106 -4.42 10.22 -0.63
C TYR A 106 -5.34 10.62 0.52
N GLU A 107 -6.18 11.63 0.26
CA GLU A 107 -7.25 12.05 1.15
C GLU A 107 -8.50 12.37 0.32
N ASN A 108 -9.67 11.91 0.77
CA ASN A 108 -10.96 12.20 0.15
C ASN A 108 -11.02 11.86 -1.35
N GLY A 109 -10.35 10.79 -1.78
CA GLY A 109 -10.33 10.36 -3.18
C GLY A 109 -9.42 11.19 -4.08
N SER A 110 -8.39 11.84 -3.53
CA SER A 110 -7.46 12.66 -4.31
C SER A 110 -6.03 12.51 -3.81
N HIS A 111 -5.09 12.53 -4.75
CA HIS A 111 -3.66 12.56 -4.46
C HIS A 111 -3.29 13.89 -3.78
N VAL A 112 -2.62 13.81 -2.63
CA VAL A 112 -2.22 14.98 -1.82
C VAL A 112 -0.74 15.28 -2.04
N THR A 113 0.10 14.26 -1.90
CA THR A 113 1.56 14.36 -2.05
C THR A 113 2.13 12.97 -2.29
N GLY A 114 3.37 12.90 -2.78
CA GLY A 114 4.09 11.65 -2.90
C GLY A 114 5.54 11.87 -3.26
N GLN A 115 6.36 10.84 -3.08
CA GLN A 115 7.80 10.87 -3.30
C GLN A 115 8.21 9.64 -4.10
N LEU A 116 9.09 9.83 -5.08
CA LEU A 116 9.69 8.75 -5.85
C LEU A 116 11.20 8.70 -5.61
N TRP A 117 11.65 7.67 -4.92
CA TRP A 117 13.07 7.35 -4.75
C TRP A 117 13.51 6.40 -5.85
N CYS A 118 14.41 6.87 -6.71
CA CYS A 118 15.06 6.05 -7.73
C CYS A 118 16.35 6.71 -8.18
N SER A 119 17.28 5.92 -8.71
CA SER A 119 18.51 6.46 -9.30
C SER A 119 18.21 7.27 -10.57
N GLY A 120 19.10 8.22 -10.92
CA GLY A 120 18.96 8.97 -12.17
C GLY A 120 19.00 8.11 -13.43
N GLU A 121 19.71 6.97 -13.39
CA GLU A 121 19.72 5.98 -14.48
C GLU A 121 18.35 5.28 -14.58
N THR A 122 17.83 4.79 -13.46
CA THR A 122 16.50 4.18 -13.35
C THR A 122 15.43 5.13 -13.89
N ARG A 123 15.46 6.40 -13.46
CA ARG A 123 14.53 7.45 -13.91
C ARG A 123 14.56 7.64 -15.42
N ALA A 124 15.76 7.69 -16.02
CA ALA A 124 15.92 7.85 -17.46
C ALA A 124 15.47 6.59 -18.24
N VAL A 125 15.74 5.39 -17.72
CA VAL A 125 15.38 4.12 -18.36
C VAL A 125 13.87 3.90 -18.39
N TYR A 126 13.19 4.24 -17.29
CA TYR A 126 11.75 4.07 -17.15
C TYR A 126 10.94 5.31 -17.54
N GLU A 127 11.60 6.38 -18.02
CA GLU A 127 10.98 7.66 -18.40
C GLU A 127 10.07 8.24 -17.31
N LEU A 128 10.55 8.21 -16.06
CA LEU A 128 9.77 8.63 -14.90
C LEU A 128 9.89 10.13 -14.65
N ASP A 129 8.76 10.75 -14.30
CA ASP A 129 8.73 12.15 -13.88
C ASP A 129 9.34 12.32 -12.48
N ASP A 130 9.95 13.48 -12.23
CA ASP A 130 10.36 13.88 -10.90
C ASP A 130 9.13 14.03 -10.00
N LYS A 131 9.18 13.39 -8.84
CA LYS A 131 8.11 13.43 -7.85
C LYS A 131 8.70 13.67 -6.48
N GLU A 132 8.48 14.88 -6.00
CA GLU A 132 8.99 15.36 -4.73
C GLU A 132 7.83 15.66 -3.79
N ALA A 133 7.88 15.11 -2.57
CA ALA A 133 6.81 15.29 -1.61
C ALA A 133 6.86 16.67 -0.95
N ASP A 134 5.69 17.26 -0.76
CA ASP A 134 5.54 18.45 0.08
C ASP A 134 5.75 18.08 1.57
N ILE A 135 6.89 18.50 2.12
CA ILE A 135 7.26 18.31 3.54
C ILE A 135 6.23 18.93 4.49
N SER A 136 5.63 20.06 4.11
CA SER A 136 4.61 20.70 4.95
C SER A 136 3.38 19.81 5.08
N VAL A 137 2.99 19.16 3.98
CA VAL A 137 1.91 18.17 3.98
C VAL A 137 2.31 16.94 4.81
N LEU A 138 3.48 16.34 4.53
CA LEU A 138 3.95 15.15 5.26
C LEU A 138 4.02 15.38 6.77
N SER A 139 4.60 16.51 7.19
CA SER A 139 4.72 16.85 8.61
C SER A 139 3.37 17.13 9.25
N SER A 140 2.39 17.68 8.53
CA SER A 140 1.03 17.86 9.06
C SER A 140 0.32 16.52 9.34
N ILE A 141 0.65 15.47 8.57
CA ILE A 141 0.06 14.15 8.68
C ILE A 141 0.82 13.29 9.69
N LEU A 142 2.14 13.26 9.61
CA LEU A 142 3.00 12.38 10.40
C LEU A 142 3.36 12.97 11.76
N GLY A 143 3.46 14.29 11.87
CA GLY A 143 3.82 15.03 13.08
C GLY A 143 4.82 16.13 12.76
N HIS A 144 4.55 17.37 13.19
CA HIS A 144 5.43 18.51 12.92
C HIS A 144 6.78 18.40 13.62
N GLU A 145 6.85 17.63 14.70
CA GLU A 145 8.07 17.28 15.41
C GLU A 145 9.08 16.53 14.52
N HIS A 146 8.63 15.86 13.47
CA HIS A 146 9.44 15.03 12.58
C HIS A 146 9.92 15.77 11.32
N ILE A 147 9.72 17.09 11.22
CA ILE A 147 9.97 17.83 9.97
C ILE A 147 11.42 17.69 9.46
N GLN A 148 12.41 17.70 10.36
CA GLN A 148 13.83 17.55 9.98
C GLN A 148 14.14 16.13 9.52
N GLU A 149 13.62 15.13 10.24
CA GLU A 149 13.78 13.73 9.88
C GLU A 149 13.12 13.43 8.52
N LEU A 150 11.95 14.01 8.25
CA LEU A 150 11.25 13.88 6.96
C LEU A 150 12.01 14.53 5.80
N ASP A 151 12.59 15.70 6.01
CA ASP A 151 13.44 16.40 5.04
C ASP A 151 14.64 15.52 4.65
N GLU A 152 15.34 14.98 5.66
CA GLU A 152 16.46 14.06 5.46
C GLU A 152 16.07 12.76 4.72
N ILE A 153 14.87 12.23 4.98
CA ILE A 153 14.34 11.04 4.29
C ILE A 153 14.05 11.34 2.82
N ILE A 154 13.44 12.48 2.52
CA ILE A 154 13.10 12.88 1.14
C ILE A 154 14.36 13.13 0.31
N GLU A 155 15.38 13.75 0.91
CA GLU A 155 16.67 14.01 0.25
C GLU A 155 17.56 12.75 0.09
N THR A 156 17.17 11.62 0.70
CA THR A 156 17.93 10.37 0.58
C THR A 156 17.89 9.86 -0.87
N GLU A 157 19.05 9.60 -1.49
CA GLU A 157 19.11 9.10 -2.88
C GLU A 157 18.92 7.56 -2.97
N ASN A 158 19.21 6.85 -1.88
CA ASN A 158 19.11 5.39 -1.81
C ASN A 158 17.70 4.96 -1.35
N CYS A 159 17.03 4.14 -2.15
CA CYS A 159 15.68 3.65 -1.86
C CYS A 159 15.62 2.86 -0.55
N GLU A 160 16.48 1.86 -0.36
CA GLU A 160 16.54 1.01 0.84
C GLU A 160 16.70 1.85 2.12
N GLU A 161 17.63 2.81 2.10
CA GLU A 161 17.85 3.72 3.22
C GLU A 161 16.62 4.61 3.49
N ALA A 162 15.94 5.10 2.46
CA ALA A 162 14.73 5.88 2.62
C ALA A 162 13.59 5.04 3.22
N ILE A 163 13.47 3.78 2.82
CA ILE A 163 12.50 2.83 3.36
C ILE A 163 12.78 2.56 4.83
N ASP A 164 14.03 2.22 5.19
CA ASP A 164 14.42 1.91 6.56
C ASP A 164 14.12 3.09 7.49
N LYS A 165 14.56 4.30 7.12
CA LYS A 165 14.27 5.51 7.91
C LYS A 165 12.77 5.79 8.02
N LEU A 166 12.00 5.60 6.95
CA LEU A 166 10.56 5.82 6.97
C LEU A 166 9.85 4.78 7.86
N GLN A 167 10.25 3.50 7.78
CA GLN A 167 9.73 2.44 8.65
C GLN A 167 10.03 2.73 10.13
N GLU A 168 11.24 3.18 10.44
CA GLU A 168 11.61 3.61 11.79
C GLU A 168 10.77 4.81 12.24
N LEU A 169 10.49 5.77 11.35
CA LEU A 169 9.69 6.94 11.69
C LEU A 169 8.24 6.57 12.01
N ILE A 170 7.60 5.78 11.14
CA ILE A 170 6.16 5.49 11.27
C ILE A 170 5.86 4.23 12.10
N GLN A 171 6.89 3.43 12.40
CA GLN A 171 6.81 2.17 13.15
C GLN A 171 5.91 1.12 12.46
N VAL A 172 5.98 1.06 11.13
CA VAL A 172 5.22 0.13 10.29
C VAL A 172 6.17 -0.55 9.30
N PRO A 173 6.10 -1.87 9.14
CA PRO A 173 6.79 -2.57 8.05
C PRO A 173 6.22 -2.14 6.70
N LEU A 174 7.06 -1.52 5.89
CA LEU A 174 6.77 -1.10 4.52
C LEU A 174 7.31 -2.12 3.52
N TRP A 175 8.46 -2.74 3.80
CA TRP A 175 9.04 -3.82 3.01
C TRP A 175 8.43 -5.18 3.41
N ILE A 176 7.16 -5.39 3.05
CA ILE A 176 6.46 -6.66 3.29
C ILE A 176 5.58 -7.02 2.11
N HIS A 177 5.55 -8.29 1.71
CA HIS A 177 4.68 -8.79 0.66
C HIS A 177 3.82 -9.94 1.19
N SER A 178 2.56 -10.01 0.76
CA SER A 178 1.65 -11.12 1.11
C SER A 178 2.13 -12.51 0.69
N ASP A 179 2.79 -12.65 -0.47
CA ASP A 179 3.34 -13.92 -0.96
C ASP A 179 4.45 -14.47 -0.07
N TRP A 180 5.12 -13.61 0.71
CA TRP A 180 6.20 -14.02 1.60
C TRP A 180 5.69 -14.78 2.83
N PHE A 181 4.37 -14.83 3.05
CA PHE A 181 3.77 -15.57 4.17
C PHE A 181 4.02 -17.08 4.11
N GLN A 182 4.42 -17.62 2.96
CA GLN A 182 4.73 -19.05 2.81
C GLN A 182 6.19 -19.39 3.10
N ASP A 183 7.11 -18.43 2.99
CA ASP A 183 8.57 -18.67 2.93
C ASP A 183 9.40 -17.79 3.90
N MET A 184 8.76 -16.97 4.74
CA MET A 184 9.47 -16.12 5.71
C MET A 184 9.85 -16.83 7.01
N ASP A 185 11.09 -16.62 7.45
CA ASP A 185 11.58 -17.03 8.78
C ASP A 185 10.94 -16.18 9.92
N GLU A 186 10.38 -15.01 9.60
CA GLU A 186 9.79 -14.06 10.56
C GLU A 186 8.29 -14.34 10.82
N GLN A 187 7.99 -15.53 11.35
CA GLN A 187 6.63 -15.96 11.68
C GLN A 187 5.88 -14.95 12.58
N GLU A 188 6.60 -14.27 13.49
CA GLU A 188 6.03 -13.26 14.39
C GLU A 188 5.44 -12.04 13.66
N LEU A 189 5.98 -11.69 12.48
CA LEU A 189 5.46 -10.60 11.66
C LEU A 189 4.20 -11.06 10.91
N ILE A 190 4.24 -12.25 10.33
CA ILE A 190 3.11 -12.86 9.59
C ILE A 190 1.89 -13.04 10.51
N ASP A 191 2.13 -13.51 11.74
CA ASP A 191 1.07 -13.79 12.72
C ASP A 191 0.28 -12.54 13.14
N GLN A 192 0.80 -11.33 12.87
CA GLN A 192 0.08 -10.08 13.11
C GLN A 192 -1.00 -9.81 12.06
N TYR A 193 -0.88 -10.41 10.87
CA TYR A 193 -1.81 -10.22 9.77
C TYR A 193 -2.99 -11.19 9.85
N THR A 194 -4.20 -10.62 9.83
CA THR A 194 -5.44 -11.38 9.72
C THR A 194 -5.88 -11.42 8.27
N ARG A 195 -6.12 -12.63 7.72
CA ARG A 195 -6.66 -12.82 6.37
C ARG A 195 -8.17 -12.57 6.32
N TYR A 196 -8.60 -11.71 5.40
CA TYR A 196 -10.01 -11.38 5.11
C TYR A 196 -10.35 -11.77 3.66
N ASP A 197 -11.37 -12.60 3.49
CA ASP A 197 -11.86 -13.06 2.19
C ASP A 197 -13.26 -12.50 1.94
N PHE A 198 -13.35 -11.42 1.15
CA PHE A 198 -14.60 -10.75 0.84
C PHE A 198 -15.38 -11.41 -0.32
N ASN A 199 -14.95 -12.58 -0.80
CA ASN A 199 -15.75 -13.36 -1.74
C ASN A 199 -16.87 -14.15 -1.05
N LYS A 200 -16.70 -14.42 0.25
CA LYS A 200 -17.67 -15.18 1.03
C LYS A 200 -18.68 -14.20 1.60
N VAL A 201 -19.86 -14.14 0.97
CA VAL A 201 -21.03 -13.51 1.55
C VAL A 201 -21.31 -14.24 2.87
N GLY A 202 -21.26 -13.51 3.99
CA GLY A 202 -21.67 -14.00 5.30
C GLY A 202 -23.16 -14.31 5.35
#